data_AF-A0A7K1S9N4-F1
#
_entry.id   AF-A0A7K1S9N4-F1
#
_cell.length_a   1.000
_cell.length_b   1.000
_cell.length_c   1.000
_cell.angle_alpha   90.00
_cell.angle_beta   90.00
_cell.angle_gamma   90.00
#
_symmetry.space_group_name_H-M   'P 1'
#
loop_
_entity.id
_entity.type
_entity.pdbx_description
1 polymer ?
#
loop_
_entity_poly.entity_id
_entity_poly.type
_entity_poly.pdbx_seq_one_letter_code
_entity_poly.pdbx_strand_id
1 'polypeptide(L)'
;MGETSSLRQHIHTRIVEYCDYHGASTQEAYNYLYKRMYEVYSVSVYRLIRIGKESVLDAIERYGQLDHLYTLVMSELHYAEE
;
A
#
# COMPACT_ATOMS: atom_id res chain seq x y z
N MET A 1 15.26 -12.35 -12.49
CA MET A 1 13.84 -12.54 -12.14
C MET A 1 13.73 -12.57 -10.63
N GLY A 2 13.50 -11.41 -10.01
CA GLY A 2 13.40 -11.27 -8.55
C GLY A 2 12.89 -9.90 -8.08
N GLU A 3 12.19 -9.15 -8.93
CA GLU A 3 11.87 -7.74 -8.69
C GLU A 3 10.62 -7.52 -7.82
N THR A 4 9.69 -8.48 -7.77
CA THR A 4 8.43 -8.34 -7.02
C THR A 4 8.57 -8.48 -5.51
N SER A 5 9.44 -9.38 -5.01
CA SER A 5 9.72 -9.48 -3.56
C SER A 5 10.34 -8.20 -3.00
N SER A 6 11.09 -7.46 -3.82
CA SER A 6 11.69 -6.20 -3.42
C SER A 6 10.63 -5.12 -3.18
N LEU A 7 9.60 -5.01 -4.04
CA LEU A 7 8.63 -3.92 -3.94
C LEU A 7 7.78 -4.00 -2.66
N ARG A 8 7.37 -5.20 -2.25
CA ARG A 8 6.67 -5.41 -0.98
C ARG A 8 7.49 -4.96 0.22
N GLN A 9 8.77 -5.32 0.25
CA GLN A 9 9.66 -4.88 1.33
C GLN A 9 9.80 -3.36 1.35
N HIS A 10 9.96 -2.72 0.19
CA HIS A 10 10.00 -1.26 0.11
C HIS A 10 8.70 -0.60 0.59
N ILE A 11 7.54 -1.10 0.18
CA ILE A 11 6.23 -0.60 0.66
C ILE A 11 6.15 -0.73 2.18
N HIS A 12 6.57 -1.87 2.74
CA HIS A 12 6.56 -2.04 4.18
C HIS A 12 7.50 -1.04 4.88
N THR A 13 8.71 -0.84 4.39
CA THR A 13 9.64 0.17 4.92
C THR A 13 9.02 1.56 4.90
N ARG A 14 8.44 1.97 3.76
CA ARG A 14 7.78 3.27 3.62
C ARG A 14 6.59 3.45 4.56
N ILE A 15 5.79 2.40 4.74
CA ILE A 15 4.66 2.46 5.68
C ILE A 15 5.15 2.59 7.12
N VAL A 16 6.25 1.94 7.48
CA VAL A 16 6.84 2.10 8.82
C VAL A 16 7.33 3.54 9.02
N GLU A 17 8.00 4.13 8.03
CA GLU A 17 8.41 5.55 8.07
C GLU A 17 7.20 6.49 8.20
N TYR A 18 6.12 6.23 7.44
CA TYR A 18 4.88 7.00 7.54
C TYR A 18 4.24 6.88 8.94
N CYS A 19 4.22 5.66 9.49
CA CYS A 19 3.72 5.40 10.84
C CYS A 19 4.51 6.16 11.91
N ASP A 20 5.84 6.18 11.79
CA ASP A 20 6.73 6.90 12.71
C ASP A 20 6.49 8.42 12.63
N TYR A 21 6.40 8.96 11.41
CA TYR A 21 6.18 10.38 11.17
C TYR A 21 4.81 10.87 11.66
N HIS A 22 3.73 10.13 11.36
CA HIS A 22 2.36 10.52 11.68
C HIS A 22 1.85 9.98 13.03
N GLY A 23 2.64 9.17 13.74
CA GLY A 23 2.22 8.49 14.97
C GLY A 23 1.05 7.52 14.77
N ALA A 24 0.93 6.94 13.57
CA ALA A 24 -0.17 6.08 13.17
C ALA A 24 0.21 4.59 13.25
N SER A 25 -0.75 3.72 13.53
CA SER A 25 -0.50 2.27 13.47
C SER A 25 -0.35 1.81 12.02
N THR A 26 0.40 0.74 11.77
CA THR A 26 0.52 0.14 10.43
C THR A 26 -0.84 -0.22 9.83
N GLN A 27 -1.77 -0.73 10.65
CA GLN A 27 -3.13 -1.02 10.22
C GLN A 27 -3.90 0.23 9.75
N GLU A 28 -3.71 1.36 10.43
CA GLU A 28 -4.34 2.64 10.08
C GLU A 28 -3.75 3.19 8.78
N ALA A 29 -2.42 3.14 8.64
CA ALA A 29 -1.72 3.54 7.42
C ALA A 29 -2.20 2.72 6.21
N TYR A 30 -2.29 1.39 6.33
CA TYR A 30 -2.82 0.54 5.25
C TYR A 30 -4.28 0.87 4.92
N ASN A 31 -5.16 1.05 5.91
CA ASN A 31 -6.55 1.42 5.67
C ASN A 31 -6.67 2.76 4.93
N TYR A 32 -5.87 3.75 5.33
CA TYR A 32 -5.82 5.05 4.67
C TYR A 32 -5.36 4.90 3.21
N LEU A 33 -4.25 4.19 2.98
CA LEU A 33 -3.73 3.95 1.63
C LEU A 33 -4.73 3.20 0.75
N TYR A 34 -5.43 2.19 1.27
CA TYR A 34 -6.46 1.46 0.53
C TYR A 34 -7.66 2.33 0.16
N LYS A 35 -8.03 3.28 1.03
CA LYS A 35 -9.04 4.29 0.71
C LYS A 35 -8.54 5.23 -0.38
N ARG A 36 -7.30 5.71 -0.28
CA ARG A 36 -6.66 6.57 -1.30
C ARG A 36 -6.49 5.86 -2.64
N MET A 37 -6.24 4.56 -2.66
CA MET A 37 -6.24 3.77 -3.90
C MET A 37 -7.58 3.84 -4.65
N TYR A 38 -8.69 3.88 -3.91
CA TYR A 38 -10.00 4.07 -4.52
C TYR A 38 -10.18 5.51 -5.01
N GLU A 39 -9.77 6.51 -4.24
CA GLU A 39 -9.93 7.92 -4.60
C GLU A 39 -9.06 8.33 -5.80
N VAL A 40 -7.83 7.82 -5.89
CA VAL A 40 -6.85 8.19 -6.92
C VAL A 40 -6.94 7.27 -8.14
N TYR A 41 -7.02 5.96 -7.94
CA TYR A 41 -6.97 4.97 -9.03
C TYR A 41 -8.31 4.29 -9.31
N SER A 42 -9.38 4.65 -8.59
CA SER A 42 -10.67 3.92 -8.64
C SER A 42 -10.54 2.43 -8.31
N VAL A 43 -9.49 2.03 -7.59
CA VAL A 43 -9.23 0.63 -7.19
C VAL A 43 -9.84 0.36 -5.82
N SER A 44 -10.97 -0.35 -5.80
CA SER A 44 -11.58 -0.80 -4.54
C SER A 44 -10.87 -2.03 -3.99
N VAL A 45 -9.85 -1.84 -3.16
CA VAL A 45 -9.07 -2.93 -2.53
C VAL A 45 -9.97 -3.94 -1.79
N TYR A 46 -10.98 -3.46 -1.06
CA TYR A 46 -11.94 -4.31 -0.34
C TYR A 46 -12.88 -5.12 -1.25
N ARG A 47 -12.98 -4.78 -2.54
CA ARG A 47 -13.75 -5.53 -3.54
C ARG A 47 -12.90 -6.55 -4.29
N LEU A 48 -11.59 -6.58 -4.07
CA LEU A 48 -10.72 -7.58 -4.68
C LEU A 48 -11.08 -8.96 -4.11
N ILE A 49 -11.33 -9.91 -5.02
CA ILE A 49 -11.57 -11.30 -4.63
C ILE A 49 -10.29 -11.86 -3.99
N ARG A 50 -10.39 -12.29 -2.74
CA ARG A 50 -9.33 -13.02 -2.01
C ARG A 50 -9.52 -14.52 -2.22
N ILE A 51 -8.46 -15.23 -2.59
CA ILE A 51 -8.42 -16.67 -2.81
C ILE A 51 -7.71 -17.33 -1.62
N GLY A 52 -8.39 -18.28 -0.97
CA GLY A 52 -7.82 -19.04 0.14
C GLY A 52 -7.47 -18.18 1.37
N LYS A 53 -6.20 -18.19 1.78
CA LYS A 53 -5.66 -17.46 2.94
C LYS A 53 -4.80 -16.24 2.54
N GLU A 54 -4.99 -15.72 1.33
CA GLU A 54 -4.22 -14.57 0.85
C GLU A 54 -4.54 -13.30 1.65
N SER A 55 -3.52 -12.48 1.93
CA SER A 55 -3.72 -11.18 2.56
C SER A 55 -4.27 -10.17 1.54
N VAL A 56 -4.77 -9.05 2.02
CA VAL A 56 -5.21 -7.95 1.14
C VAL A 56 -4.06 -7.47 0.23
N LEU A 57 -2.83 -7.46 0.75
CA LEU A 57 -1.63 -7.14 -0.02
C LEU A 57 -1.32 -8.18 -1.11
N ASP A 58 -1.58 -9.47 -0.84
CA ASP A 58 -1.44 -10.52 -1.87
C ASP A 58 -2.45 -10.33 -2.99
N ALA A 59 -3.68 -9.96 -2.65
CA ALA A 59 -4.69 -9.62 -3.64
C ALA A 59 -4.21 -8.44 -4.51
N ILE A 60 -3.80 -7.34 -3.88
CA ILE A 60 -3.27 -6.16 -4.60
C ILE A 60 -2.13 -6.55 -5.54
N GLU A 61 -1.19 -7.36 -5.09
CA GLU A 61 -0.09 -7.88 -5.91
C GLU A 61 -0.59 -8.70 -7.09
N ARG A 62 -1.51 -9.64 -6.85
CA ARG A 62 -2.09 -10.52 -7.87
C ARG A 62 -2.88 -9.75 -8.94
N TYR A 63 -3.53 -8.65 -8.56
CA TYR A 63 -4.23 -7.76 -9.49
C TYR A 63 -3.30 -6.72 -10.16
N GLY A 64 -1.98 -6.80 -9.90
CA GLY A 64 -0.98 -5.89 -10.50
C GLY A 64 -1.08 -4.45 -9.99
N GLN A 65 -1.69 -4.23 -8.82
CA GLN A 65 -1.94 -2.90 -8.25
C GLN A 65 -0.90 -2.51 -7.20
N LEU A 66 0.18 -3.29 -7.06
CA LEU A 66 1.21 -3.07 -6.05
C LEU A 66 2.00 -1.79 -6.29
N ASP A 67 2.24 -1.45 -7.56
CA ASP A 67 2.90 -0.22 -7.98
C ASP A 67 2.11 1.05 -7.59
N HIS A 68 0.79 1.01 -7.75
CA HIS A 68 -0.10 2.09 -7.32
C HIS A 68 -0.03 2.33 -5.80
N LEU A 69 0.02 1.25 -5.01
CA LEU A 69 0.18 1.35 -3.56
C LEU A 69 1.55 1.95 -3.19
N TYR A 70 2.62 1.54 -3.86
CA TYR A 70 3.95 2.11 -3.69
C TYR A 70 4.00 3.61 -4.03
N THR A 71 3.40 4.00 -5.16
CA THR A 71 3.33 5.40 -5.58
C THR A 71 2.55 6.26 -4.59
N LEU A 72 1.47 5.73 -4.01
CA LEU A 72 0.69 6.46 -2.99
C LEU A 72 1.48 6.69 -1.72
N VAL A 73 2.12 5.65 -1.16
CA VAL A 73 2.87 5.83 0.09
C VAL A 73 4.06 6.77 -0.11
N MET A 74 4.73 6.71 -1.26
CA MET A 74 5.80 7.65 -1.61
C MET A 74 5.29 9.08 -1.73
N SER A 75 4.12 9.29 -2.34
CA SER A 75 3.52 10.62 -2.51
C SER A 75 3.09 11.23 -1.17
N GLU A 76 2.51 10.42 -0.28
CA GLU A 76 2.08 10.88 1.04
C GLU A 76 3.29 11.21 1.94
N LEU A 77 4.38 10.44 1.85
CA LEU A 77 5.64 10.77 2.53
C LEU A 77 6.28 12.04 1.98
N HIS A 78 6.28 12.24 0.66
CA HIS A 78 6.87 13.44 0.06
C HIS A 78 6.10 14.71 0.41
N TYR A 79 4.76 14.63 0.47
CA TYR A 79 3.91 15.74 0.91
C TYR A 79 4.14 16.13 2.38
N ALA A 80 4.67 15.21 3.19
CA ALA A 80 4.99 15.47 4.59
C ALA A 80 6.37 16.14 4.80
N GLU A 81 7.21 16.24 3.76
CA GLU A 81 8.53 16.89 3.82
C GLU A 81 8.52 18.38 3.42
N GLU A 82 7.37 18.93 2.99
CA GLU A 82 7.17 20.37 2.69
C GLU A 82 6.44 21.13 3.82
#